data_AF-A0A7K4F2L1-F1
#
_entry.id   AF-A0A7K4F2L1-F1
#
_cell.length_a   1.000
_cell.length_b   1.000
_cell.length_c   1.000
_cell.angle_alpha   90.00
_cell.angle_beta   90.00
_cell.angle_gamma   90.00
#
_symmetry.space_group_name_H-M   'P 1'
#
loop_
_entity.id
_entity.type
_entity.pdbx_description
1 polymer ?
#
loop_
_entity_poly.entity_id
_entity_poly.type
_entity_poly.pdbx_seq_one_letter_code
_entity_poly.pdbx_strand_id
1 'polypeptide(L)' 'MARRKGRVKDKWREKRWVTVSAPESFNNVPIAYVPITDDENAIGRVLDVTLYD' A
#
# COMPACT_ATOMS: atom_id res chain seq x y z
N MET A 1 -21.15 16.52 -29.93
CA MET A 1 -19.94 15.69 -29.91
C MET A 1 -19.99 14.81 -28.66
N ALA A 2 -20.14 13.50 -28.80
CA ALA A 2 -20.15 12.60 -27.65
C ALA A 2 -18.76 12.59 -27.00
N ARG A 3 -18.68 12.99 -25.72
CA ARG A 3 -17.45 12.97 -24.93
C ARG A 3 -16.97 11.50 -24.90
N ARG A 4 -15.86 11.18 -25.58
CA ARG A 4 -15.26 9.83 -25.52
C ARG A 4 -15.09 9.50 -24.04
N LYS A 5 -15.84 8.52 -23.54
CA LYS A 5 -15.69 8.01 -22.18
C LYS A 5 -14.26 7.52 -22.06
N GLY A 6 -13.43 8.22 -21.29
CA GLY A 6 -12.02 7.88 -21.12
C GLY A 6 -11.89 6.41 -20.75
N ARG A 7 -10.87 5.73 -21.30
CA ARG A 7 -10.62 4.31 -21.01
C ARG A 7 -10.55 4.14 -19.50
N VAL A 8 -11.47 3.36 -18.93
CA VAL A 8 -11.49 3.07 -17.49
C VAL A 8 -10.19 2.35 -17.19
N LYS A 9 -9.27 3.04 -16.50
CA LYS A 9 -8.00 2.47 -16.06
C LYS A 9 -8.31 1.57 -14.87
N ASP A 10 -7.87 0.33 -14.93
CA ASP A 10 -8.03 -0.62 -13.83
C ASP A 10 -7.05 -0.24 -12.72
N LYS A 11 -7.56 0.43 -11.70
CA LYS A 11 -6.77 0.94 -10.56
C LYS A 11 -6.14 -0.17 -9.73
N TRP A 12 -6.65 -1.41 -9.80
CA TRP A 12 -6.09 -2.54 -9.05
C TRP A 12 -4.85 -3.11 -9.74
N ARG A 13 -4.84 -3.13 -11.07
CA ARG A 13 -3.69 -3.63 -11.85
C ARG A 13 -2.42 -2.80 -11.69
N GLU A 14 -2.54 -1.55 -11.24
CA GLU A 14 -1.40 -0.65 -11.04
C GLU A 14 -0.81 -0.74 -9.64
N LYS A 15 -1.51 -1.39 -8.71
CA LYS A 15 -1.02 -1.50 -7.33
C LYS A 15 0.12 -2.50 -7.27
N ARG A 16 1.21 -2.10 -6.61
CA ARG A 16 2.27 -3.00 -6.17
C ARG A 16 2.00 -3.35 -4.72
N TRP A 17 2.23 -4.61 -4.37
CA TRP A 17 2.09 -5.03 -2.99
C TRP A 17 3.45 -5.03 -2.31
N VAL A 18 3.50 -4.46 -1.11
CA VAL A 18 4.72 -4.32 -0.33
C VAL A 18 4.51 -4.86 1.06
N THR A 19 5.59 -5.39 1.62
CA THR A 19 5.64 -5.84 3.01
C THR A 19 6.14 -4.69 3.88
N VAL A 20 5.39 -4.37 4.92
CA VAL A 20 5.80 -3.42 5.94
C VAL A 20 6.49 -4.20 7.04
N SER A 21 7.72 -3.83 7.36
CA SER A 21 8.47 -4.38 8.48
C SER A 21 8.34 -3.50 9.70
N ALA A 22 8.30 -4.12 10.89
CA ALA A 22 8.38 -3.43 12.14
C ALA A 22 9.74 -2.71 12.30
N PRO A 23 9.84 -1.74 13.22
CA PRO A 23 11.12 -1.16 13.60
C PRO A 23 12.08 -2.21 14.19
N GLU A 24 13.37 -1.88 14.22
CA GLU A 24 14.43 -2.75 14.77
C GLU A 24 14.15 -3.16 16.22
N SER A 25 13.54 -2.28 17.02
CA SER A 25 13.12 -2.57 18.40
C SER A 25 12.14 -3.74 18.53
N PHE A 26 11.49 -4.13 17.43
CA PHE A 26 10.57 -5.27 17.33
C PHE A 26 11.11 -6.36 16.38
N ASN A 27 12.44 -6.47 16.24
CA ASN A 27 13.13 -7.48 15.44
C ASN A 27 12.84 -7.44 13.92
N ASN A 28 12.43 -6.30 13.36
CA ASN A 28 12.16 -6.13 11.93
C ASN A 28 11.17 -7.14 11.34
N VAL A 29 10.25 -7.67 12.17
CA VAL A 29 9.28 -8.68 11.72
C VAL A 29 8.29 -8.08 10.70
N PRO A 30 7.84 -8.84 9.69
CA PRO A 30 6.85 -8.37 8.74
C PRO A 30 5.48 -8.25 9.43
N ILE A 31 4.91 -7.05 9.45
CA ILE A 31 3.66 -6.75 10.17
C ILE A 31 2.45 -6.55 9.26
N ALA A 32 2.66 -6.22 7.98
CA ALA A 32 1.56 -6.02 7.05
C ALA A 32 1.96 -6.25 5.59
N TYR A 33 0.97 -6.62 4.78
CA TYR A 33 1.10 -6.71 3.33
C TYR A 33 0.05 -5.79 2.69
N VAL A 34 0.51 -4.66 2.15
CA VAL A 34 -0.39 -3.59 1.70
C VAL A 34 -0.15 -3.23 0.24
N PRO A 35 -1.21 -2.90 -0.51
CA PRO A 35 -1.05 -2.39 -1.84
C PRO A 35 -0.74 -0.88 -1.80
N ILE A 36 0.26 -0.49 -2.58
CA ILE A 36 0.64 0.90 -2.85
C ILE A 36 0.51 1.17 -4.35
N THR A 37 0.20 2.41 -4.71
CA THR A 37 0.25 2.86 -6.10
C THR A 37 1.63 3.41 -6.43
N ASP A 38 2.19 4.19 -5.52
CA ASP A 38 3.42 4.98 -5.70
C ASP A 38 4.13 5.07 -4.35
N ASP A 39 5.47 5.15 -4.36
CA ASP A 39 6.26 5.15 -3.12
C ASP A 39 6.06 6.45 -2.32
N GLU A 40 5.92 7.58 -3.01
CA GLU A 40 5.71 8.90 -2.37
C GLU A 40 4.38 8.98 -1.62
N ASN A 41 3.30 8.43 -2.22
CA ASN A 41 1.96 8.42 -1.61
C ASN A 41 1.81 7.36 -0.51
N ALA A 42 2.75 6.42 -0.40
CA ALA A 42 2.75 5.41 0.65
C ALA A 42 3.24 5.96 2.01
N ILE A 43 4.03 7.04 1.99
CA ILE A 43 4.63 7.65 3.18
C ILE A 43 3.55 8.32 4.05
N GLY A 44 3.65 8.15 5.37
CA GLY A 44 2.73 8.78 6.33
C GLY A 44 1.43 8.01 6.58
N ARG A 45 1.27 6.81 6.01
CA ARG A 45 0.18 5.90 6.36
C ARG A 45 0.38 5.34 7.78
N VAL A 46 -0.70 5.25 8.54
CA VAL A 46 -0.73 4.67 9.89
C VAL A 46 -1.37 3.28 9.82
N LEU A 47 -0.77 2.32 10.52
CA LEU A 47 -1.26 0.95 10.67
C LEU A 47 -1.46 0.68 12.15
N ASP A 48 -2.64 0.21 12.52
CA ASP A 48 -2.93 -0.28 13.87
C ASP A 48 -2.62 -1.77 13.91
N VAL A 49 -1.65 -2.17 14.73
CA VAL A 49 -1.22 -3.56 14.92
C VAL A 49 -1.18 -3.87 16.41
N THR A 50 -1.44 -5.13 16.78
CA THR A 50 -1.31 -5.57 18.16
C THR A 50 0.11 -6.07 18.44
N LEU A 51 0.52 -6.14 19.72
CA LEU A 51 1.87 -6.61 20.09
C LEU A 51 2.11 -8.09 19.74
N TYR A 52 1.04 -8.85 19.54
CA TYR A 52 1.10 -10.29 19.28
C TYR A 52 0.87 -10.64 17.80
N ASP A 53 0.73 -9.64 16.92
CA ASP A 53 0.68 -9.81 15.47
C ASP A 53 2.08 -9.94 14.83
#